data_AF-A0A7V5PY73-F1
#
_entry.id   AF-A0A7V5PY73-F1
#
_cell.length_a   1.000
_cell.length_b   1.000
_cell.length_c   1.000
_cell.angle_alpha   90.00
_cell.angle_beta   90.00
_cell.angle_gamma   90.00
#
_symmetry.space_group_name_H-M   'P 1'
#
loop_
_entity.id
_entity.type
_entity.pdbx_description
1 polymer ?
#
loop_
_entity_poly.entity_id
_entity_poly.type
_entity_poly.pdbx_seq_one_letter_code
_entity_poly.pdbx_strand_id
1 'polypeptide(L)'
;MESLSIGWQVAACRFRRHVLTVVCLIGACLVAAPLVADSIERVEVQRKGNLLHLEGRVLVEGQDGSLLLQTRDGMIWVLSAEEVQSRKALKSPFEPLDAKALGDRLLEQLPAGFQVRTTDHYVIAFNTSEAYARWCSTLLERLYRAYFRFWEKRGLELHEPEFPLPVVIFDDQRGYAEFSRDELGEATSAVIGYYNFRTNHMVMFDLTGLAQASRTRRRRFSSTQIRQLLAQPGSERNVATIVHEATHQLAYNTGLQTRYAVTPFWLAEGLAIYFESPDLKNGTGWRTIGRVNRYRLREFQSNLRHRPTNRLEQLLTDDSLFRSSKTGGAAYADAWALTYYLIRKRPKDFVAYLREFSKLQPLENLSAQQRLRQFRKYFGSDLEELDRAVIRYMSRLR
;
A
#
# COMPACT_ATOMS: atom_id res chain seq x y z
N MET A 1 -2.31 1.15 12.07
CA MET A 1 -1.72 0.56 10.84
C MET A 1 -1.61 -0.95 11.06
N GLU A 2 -2.76 -1.63 11.15
CA GLU A 2 -2.90 -3.10 11.26
C GLU A 2 -3.45 -3.71 9.95
N SER A 3 -3.79 -2.86 8.97
CA SER A 3 -4.53 -3.17 7.75
C SER A 3 -3.79 -4.03 6.73
N LEU A 4 -2.46 -3.88 6.63
CA LEU A 4 -1.65 -4.65 5.70
C LEU A 4 -1.50 -6.12 6.09
N SER A 5 -2.04 -6.57 7.24
CA SER A 5 -1.94 -7.95 7.72
C SER A 5 -3.17 -8.82 7.40
N ILE A 6 -4.35 -8.22 7.23
CA ILE A 6 -5.62 -8.97 7.25
C ILE A 6 -6.02 -9.44 5.85
N GLY A 7 -5.76 -8.64 4.81
CA GLY A 7 -5.88 -9.07 3.41
C GLY A 7 -5.01 -10.29 3.07
N TRP A 8 -3.88 -10.47 3.75
CA TRP A 8 -2.99 -11.63 3.59
C TRP A 8 -3.59 -12.93 4.12
N GLN A 9 -4.25 -12.90 5.28
CA GLN A 9 -4.75 -14.12 5.92
C GLN A 9 -5.94 -14.71 5.17
N VAL A 10 -6.84 -13.90 4.61
CA VAL A 10 -7.99 -14.42 3.88
C VAL A 10 -7.58 -15.04 2.53
N ALA A 11 -6.62 -14.43 1.82
CA ALA A 11 -6.13 -14.94 0.53
C ALA A 11 -5.15 -16.12 0.69
N ALA A 12 -4.14 -16.00 1.57
CA ALA A 12 -3.13 -17.04 1.75
C ALA A 12 -3.64 -18.26 2.54
N CYS A 13 -4.60 -18.10 3.46
CA CYS A 13 -5.17 -19.22 4.21
C CYS A 13 -6.17 -20.03 3.36
N ARG A 14 -6.87 -19.40 2.40
CA ARG A 14 -7.67 -20.11 1.39
C ARG A 14 -6.81 -20.83 0.36
N PHE A 15 -5.68 -20.25 -0.05
CA PHE A 15 -4.72 -20.90 -0.95
C PHE A 15 -3.94 -22.04 -0.27
N ARG A 16 -3.63 -21.93 1.03
CA ARG A 16 -2.87 -22.96 1.78
C ARG A 16 -3.70 -24.12 2.32
N ARG A 17 -5.03 -23.99 2.46
CA ARG A 17 -5.86 -25.08 3.02
C ARG A 17 -5.93 -26.32 2.14
N HIS A 18 -5.49 -26.24 0.88
CA HIS A 18 -5.42 -27.39 -0.05
C HIS A 18 -4.00 -27.88 -0.33
N VAL A 19 -2.96 -27.31 0.30
CA VAL A 19 -1.55 -27.71 0.07
C VAL A 19 -0.86 -28.08 1.39
N LEU A 20 -1.39 -29.09 2.06
CA LEU A 20 -0.73 -29.73 3.20
C LEU A 20 -0.74 -31.24 2.99
N THR A 21 0.11 -31.73 2.08
CA THR A 21 0.94 -32.92 2.29
C THR A 21 2.06 -32.93 1.25
N VAL A 22 3.26 -33.33 1.70
CA VAL A 22 4.50 -33.64 0.99
C VAL A 22 5.56 -32.52 0.97
N VAL A 23 6.72 -32.97 1.45
CA VAL A 23 7.89 -32.27 1.97
C VAL A 23 9.00 -32.23 0.91
N CYS A 24 9.76 -31.14 0.92
CA CYS A 24 11.15 -30.93 0.47
C CYS A 24 11.63 -31.36 -0.93
N LEU A 25 12.52 -30.50 -1.44
CA LEU A 25 13.53 -30.72 -2.47
C LEU A 25 12.99 -30.83 -3.91
N ILE A 26 13.22 -29.78 -4.69
CA ILE A 26 14.00 -29.80 -5.93
C ILE A 26 14.07 -28.36 -6.45
N GLY A 27 15.28 -27.81 -6.53
CA GLY A 27 15.56 -26.71 -7.43
C GLY A 27 15.59 -27.25 -8.84
N ALA A 28 14.66 -26.82 -9.69
CA ALA A 28 14.72 -27.03 -11.12
C ALA A 28 13.86 -25.98 -11.83
N CYS A 29 14.54 -25.18 -12.65
CA CYS A 29 14.06 -24.50 -13.85
C CYS A 29 12.55 -24.24 -13.93
N LEU A 30 12.12 -23.08 -13.43
CA LEU A 30 10.97 -22.39 -14.02
C LEU A 30 11.35 -22.07 -15.47
N VAL A 31 10.91 -22.91 -16.40
CA VAL A 31 10.79 -22.50 -17.80
C VAL A 31 9.85 -21.31 -17.76
N ALA A 32 10.40 -20.12 -18.01
CA ALA A 32 9.60 -18.93 -18.23
C ALA A 32 8.66 -19.23 -19.40
N ALA A 33 7.40 -19.54 -19.09
CA ALA A 33 6.36 -19.51 -20.08
C ALA A 33 6.38 -18.08 -20.67
N PRO A 34 6.25 -17.94 -22.00
CA PRO A 34 6.14 -16.61 -22.60
C PRO A 34 4.98 -15.89 -21.90
N LEU A 35 5.11 -14.57 -21.69
CA LEU A 35 4.00 -13.72 -21.27
C LEU A 35 2.76 -14.18 -22.02
N VAL A 36 1.82 -14.81 -21.30
CA VAL A 36 0.52 -15.19 -21.85
C VAL A 36 -0.01 -13.92 -22.49
N ALA A 37 -0.40 -14.03 -23.77
CA ALA A 37 -0.85 -12.89 -24.56
C ALA A 37 -1.76 -12.00 -23.70
N ASP A 38 -1.60 -10.69 -23.82
CA ASP A 38 -2.37 -9.62 -23.14
C ASP A 38 -3.84 -9.59 -23.59
N SER A 39 -4.39 -10.76 -23.96
CA SER A 39 -5.78 -11.00 -24.30
C SER A 39 -6.59 -11.10 -23.03
N ILE A 40 -7.72 -10.40 -23.03
CA ILE A 40 -8.68 -10.50 -21.95
C ILE A 40 -9.40 -11.85 -21.98
N GLU A 41 -9.57 -12.47 -20.82
CA GLU A 41 -10.36 -13.67 -20.61
C GLU A 41 -11.67 -13.32 -19.92
N ARG A 42 -12.75 -13.99 -20.35
CA ARG A 42 -13.99 -14.07 -19.57
C ARG A 42 -13.95 -15.33 -18.72
N VAL A 43 -14.12 -15.16 -17.41
CA VAL A 43 -14.09 -16.24 -16.42
C VAL A 43 -15.41 -16.26 -15.66
N GLU A 44 -16.07 -17.41 -15.65
CA GLU A 44 -17.27 -17.65 -14.83
C GLU A 44 -16.86 -18.26 -13.50
N VAL A 45 -17.25 -17.61 -12.41
CA VAL A 45 -16.79 -17.94 -11.06
C VAL A 45 -17.97 -18.22 -10.14
N GLN A 46 -18.01 -19.41 -9.53
CA GLN A 46 -18.98 -19.75 -8.50
C GLN A 46 -18.39 -19.42 -7.12
N ARG A 47 -18.87 -18.34 -6.49
CA ARG A 47 -18.38 -17.90 -5.18
C ARG A 47 -19.50 -17.53 -4.23
N LYS A 48 -19.49 -18.13 -3.03
CA LYS A 48 -20.50 -17.90 -1.98
C LYS A 48 -21.95 -18.09 -2.49
N GLY A 49 -22.17 -19.06 -3.38
CA GLY A 49 -23.50 -19.34 -3.96
C GLY A 49 -23.89 -18.46 -5.15
N ASN A 50 -23.08 -17.44 -5.50
CA ASN A 50 -23.33 -16.57 -6.64
C ASN A 50 -22.44 -16.93 -7.82
N LEU A 51 -23.02 -16.90 -9.03
CA LEU A 51 -22.28 -16.94 -10.27
C LEU A 51 -21.84 -15.52 -10.63
N LEU A 52 -20.54 -15.32 -10.75
CA LEU A 52 -19.92 -14.05 -11.15
C LEU A 52 -19.33 -14.20 -12.55
N HIS A 53 -19.51 -13.18 -13.38
CA HIS A 53 -18.85 -13.08 -14.69
C HIS A 53 -17.74 -12.03 -14.57
N LEU A 54 -16.49 -12.47 -14.66
CA LEU A 54 -15.32 -11.61 -14.59
C LEU A 54 -14.69 -11.50 -15.97
N GLU A 55 -14.21 -10.31 -16.30
CA GLU A 55 -13.41 -10.07 -17.52
C GLU A 55 -12.10 -9.41 -17.13
N GLY A 56 -10.99 -10.07 -17.45
CA GLY A 56 -9.66 -9.64 -17.02
C GLY A 56 -8.53 -10.40 -17.69
N ARG A 57 -7.29 -9.99 -17.43
CA ARG A 57 -6.11 -10.75 -17.86
C ARG A 57 -5.63 -11.67 -16.76
N VAL A 58 -5.13 -12.85 -17.13
CA VAL A 58 -4.53 -13.79 -16.18
C VAL A 58 -3.10 -13.34 -15.89
N LEU A 59 -2.82 -13.00 -14.63
CA LEU A 59 -1.47 -12.65 -14.16
C LEU A 59 -0.64 -13.90 -13.87
N VAL A 60 -1.25 -14.89 -13.24
CA VAL A 60 -0.63 -16.17 -12.87
C VAL A 60 -1.65 -17.28 -12.98
N GLU A 61 -1.23 -18.42 -13.53
CA GLU A 61 -1.97 -19.67 -13.52
C GLU A 61 -1.17 -20.72 -12.73
N GLY A 62 -1.78 -21.24 -11.67
CA GLY A 62 -1.20 -22.29 -10.85
C GLY A 62 -1.28 -23.65 -11.53
N GLN A 63 -0.38 -24.56 -11.19
CA GLN A 63 -0.40 -25.94 -11.69
C GLN A 63 -1.68 -26.71 -11.28
N ASP A 64 -2.31 -26.29 -10.20
CA ASP A 64 -3.58 -26.81 -9.70
C ASP A 64 -4.81 -26.23 -10.42
N GLY A 65 -4.62 -25.32 -11.39
CA GLY A 65 -5.69 -24.62 -12.09
C GLY A 65 -6.21 -23.38 -11.38
N SER A 66 -5.59 -22.97 -10.26
CA SER A 66 -5.89 -21.70 -9.61
C SER A 66 -5.46 -20.50 -10.46
N LEU A 67 -6.15 -19.37 -10.33
CA LEU A 67 -5.89 -18.17 -11.13
C LEU A 67 -5.70 -16.94 -10.27
N LEU A 68 -4.75 -16.12 -10.68
CA LEU A 68 -4.67 -14.71 -10.32
C LEU A 68 -5.16 -13.88 -11.50
N LEU A 69 -6.42 -13.45 -11.47
CA LEU A 69 -7.07 -12.72 -12.56
C LEU A 69 -7.14 -11.22 -12.23
N GLN A 70 -6.63 -10.34 -13.08
CA GLN A 70 -6.77 -8.90 -12.94
C GLN A 70 -7.89 -8.37 -13.83
N THR A 71 -8.97 -7.87 -13.23
CA THR A 71 -10.09 -7.27 -13.95
C THR A 71 -9.75 -5.86 -14.44
N ARG A 72 -10.55 -5.35 -15.39
CA ARG A 72 -10.33 -4.05 -16.04
C ARG A 72 -10.36 -2.84 -15.10
N ASP A 73 -10.98 -2.97 -13.93
CA ASP A 73 -10.96 -1.98 -12.85
C ASP A 73 -9.67 -2.02 -11.99
N GLY A 74 -8.74 -2.91 -12.32
CA GLY A 74 -7.48 -3.08 -11.62
C GLY A 74 -7.55 -3.99 -10.39
N MET A 75 -8.72 -4.54 -10.07
CA MET A 75 -8.88 -5.51 -8.99
C MET A 75 -8.25 -6.85 -9.36
N ILE A 76 -7.58 -7.48 -8.41
CA ILE A 76 -6.98 -8.81 -8.56
C ILE A 76 -7.83 -9.83 -7.80
N TRP A 77 -8.24 -10.87 -8.51
CA TRP A 77 -9.00 -12.00 -7.98
C TRP A 77 -8.08 -13.19 -7.79
N VAL A 78 -8.01 -13.69 -6.56
CA VAL A 78 -7.47 -15.02 -6.26
C VAL A 78 -8.63 -16.00 -6.35
N LEU A 79 -8.58 -16.87 -7.36
CA LEU A 79 -9.61 -17.86 -7.70
C LEU A 79 -9.00 -19.25 -7.52
N SER A 80 -9.66 -20.13 -6.76
CA SER A 80 -9.29 -21.55 -6.76
C SER A 80 -9.83 -22.24 -8.00
N ALA A 81 -9.26 -23.40 -8.35
CA ALA A 81 -9.72 -24.18 -9.50
C ALA A 81 -11.20 -24.58 -9.38
N GLU A 82 -11.67 -24.87 -8.17
CA GLU A 82 -13.07 -25.23 -7.90
C GLU A 82 -14.04 -24.04 -8.01
N GLU A 83 -13.54 -22.81 -7.78
CA GLU A 83 -14.33 -21.59 -7.98
C GLU A 83 -14.54 -21.31 -9.48
N VAL A 84 -13.64 -21.76 -10.36
CA VAL A 84 -13.68 -21.49 -11.81
C VAL A 84 -14.56 -22.52 -12.53
N GLN A 85 -15.69 -22.07 -13.08
CA GLN A 85 -16.63 -22.92 -13.82
C GLN A 85 -16.27 -23.01 -15.30
N SER A 86 -15.92 -21.87 -15.91
CA SER A 86 -15.54 -21.80 -17.31
C SER A 86 -14.61 -20.62 -17.59
N ARG A 87 -13.81 -20.75 -18.65
CA ARG A 87 -12.91 -19.71 -19.15
C ARG A 87 -13.04 -19.59 -20.66
N LYS A 88 -12.99 -18.37 -21.16
CA LYS A 88 -12.98 -18.09 -22.59
C LYS A 88 -12.06 -16.91 -22.88
N ALA A 89 -10.99 -17.17 -23.62
CA ALA A 89 -10.17 -16.12 -24.19
C ALA A 89 -10.99 -15.29 -25.20
N LEU A 90 -10.94 -13.97 -25.04
CA LEU A 90 -11.57 -13.03 -25.96
C LEU A 90 -10.52 -12.55 -26.98
N LYS A 91 -10.99 -12.13 -28.15
CA LYS A 91 -10.12 -11.67 -29.25
C LYS A 91 -9.60 -10.24 -29.08
N SER A 92 -10.14 -9.50 -28.12
CA SER A 92 -9.74 -8.12 -27.82
C SER A 92 -8.53 -8.08 -26.88
N PRO A 93 -7.66 -7.06 -26.99
CA PRO A 93 -6.63 -6.83 -25.99
C PRO A 93 -7.28 -6.47 -24.64
N PHE A 94 -6.51 -6.65 -23.57
CA PHE A 94 -6.84 -6.10 -22.27
C PHE A 94 -6.70 -4.58 -22.30
N GLU A 95 -7.75 -3.89 -21.87
CA GLU A 95 -7.74 -2.44 -21.71
C GLU A 95 -8.30 -2.08 -20.33
N PRO A 96 -7.56 -1.34 -19.50
CA PRO A 96 -8.08 -0.75 -18.27
C PRO A 96 -9.37 0.04 -18.49
N LEU A 97 -10.22 0.12 -17.48
CA LEU A 97 -11.30 1.10 -17.48
C LEU A 97 -10.69 2.51 -17.48
N ASP A 98 -11.24 3.39 -18.32
CA ASP A 98 -10.93 4.82 -18.23
C ASP A 98 -11.48 5.42 -16.92
N ALA A 99 -11.08 6.67 -16.63
CA ALA A 99 -11.45 7.33 -15.39
C ALA A 99 -12.97 7.47 -15.18
N LYS A 100 -13.75 7.62 -16.27
CA LYS A 100 -15.20 7.74 -16.20
C LYS A 100 -15.83 6.38 -15.88
N ALA A 101 -15.45 5.34 -16.63
CA ALA A 101 -15.97 3.99 -16.44
C ALA A 101 -15.58 3.41 -15.08
N LEU A 102 -14.37 3.70 -14.59
CA LEU A 102 -13.96 3.35 -13.23
C LEU A 102 -14.78 4.11 -12.18
N GLY A 103 -15.07 5.39 -12.42
CA GLY A 103 -15.96 6.18 -11.58
C GLY A 103 -17.37 5.59 -11.47
N ASP A 104 -17.96 5.24 -12.61
CA ASP A 104 -19.28 4.60 -12.68
C ASP A 104 -19.26 3.25 -11.93
N ARG A 105 -18.22 2.43 -12.14
CA ARG A 105 -18.01 1.16 -11.42
C ARG A 105 -17.92 1.34 -9.90
N LEU A 106 -17.24 2.37 -9.42
CA LEU A 106 -17.16 2.66 -7.99
C LEU A 106 -18.52 3.05 -7.42
N LEU A 107 -19.30 3.88 -8.13
CA LEU A 107 -20.65 4.28 -7.68
C LEU A 107 -21.62 3.09 -7.61
N GLU A 108 -21.49 2.10 -8.49
CA GLU A 108 -22.28 0.86 -8.44
C GLU A 108 -21.99 0.01 -7.20
N GLN A 109 -20.76 0.07 -6.68
CA GLN A 109 -20.29 -0.73 -5.54
C GLN A 109 -20.46 -0.02 -4.20
N LEU A 110 -20.61 1.30 -4.21
CA LEU A 110 -20.66 2.14 -3.01
C LEU A 110 -22.10 2.47 -2.59
N PRO A 111 -22.33 2.79 -1.30
CA PRO A 111 -23.64 3.25 -0.84
C PRO A 111 -24.13 4.49 -1.58
N ALA A 112 -25.45 4.71 -1.58
CA ALA A 112 -26.03 5.93 -2.13
C ALA A 112 -25.47 7.20 -1.45
N GLY A 113 -25.29 8.27 -2.23
CA GLY A 113 -24.79 9.56 -1.73
C GLY A 113 -23.32 9.83 -2.03
N PHE A 114 -22.60 8.86 -2.61
CA PHE A 114 -21.28 9.08 -3.19
C PHE A 114 -21.36 9.89 -4.49
N GLN A 115 -20.32 10.68 -4.72
CA GLN A 115 -20.03 11.41 -5.95
C GLN A 115 -18.62 11.05 -6.42
N VAL A 116 -18.32 11.27 -7.70
CA VAL A 116 -16.99 11.01 -8.26
C VAL A 116 -16.34 12.30 -8.72
N ARG A 117 -15.06 12.42 -8.41
CA ARG A 117 -14.16 13.44 -8.96
C ARG A 117 -12.97 12.75 -9.61
N THR A 118 -12.66 13.13 -10.85
CA THR A 118 -11.47 12.68 -11.55
C THR A 118 -10.38 13.76 -11.56
N THR A 119 -9.13 13.32 -11.63
CA THR A 119 -7.94 14.14 -11.95
C THR A 119 -7.18 13.47 -13.09
N ASP A 120 -5.98 13.96 -13.40
CA ASP A 120 -5.11 13.35 -14.41
C ASP A 120 -4.79 11.87 -14.08
N HIS A 121 -4.60 11.54 -12.79
CA HIS A 121 -4.18 10.20 -12.38
C HIS A 121 -5.15 9.47 -11.44
N TYR A 122 -6.14 10.16 -10.84
CA TYR A 122 -6.98 9.58 -9.79
C TYR A 122 -8.47 9.61 -10.12
N VAL A 123 -9.20 8.62 -9.60
CA VAL A 123 -10.66 8.58 -9.55
C VAL A 123 -11.07 8.52 -8.09
N ILE A 124 -11.73 9.56 -7.62
CA ILE A 124 -12.03 9.75 -6.20
C ILE A 124 -13.53 9.68 -6.01
N ALA A 125 -14.00 8.59 -5.40
CA ALA A 125 -15.37 8.43 -4.96
C ALA A 125 -15.49 8.94 -3.50
N PHE A 126 -16.40 9.88 -3.25
CA PHE A 126 -16.54 10.47 -1.92
C PHE A 126 -18.01 10.79 -1.60
N ASN A 127 -18.39 10.65 -0.33
CA ASN A 127 -19.66 11.21 0.21
C ASN A 127 -19.41 12.39 1.17
N THR A 128 -18.16 12.87 1.25
CA THR A 128 -17.74 14.07 1.99
C THR A 128 -18.17 15.38 1.28
N SER A 129 -17.65 16.52 1.76
CA SER A 129 -17.80 17.78 1.02
C SER A 129 -16.92 17.84 -0.23
N GLU A 130 -17.44 18.45 -1.31
CA GLU A 130 -16.68 18.70 -2.54
C GLU A 130 -15.35 19.44 -2.29
N ALA A 131 -15.32 20.35 -1.31
CA ALA A 131 -14.10 21.05 -0.97
C ALA A 131 -13.04 20.12 -0.36
N TYR A 132 -13.43 19.19 0.51
CA TYR A 132 -12.53 18.20 1.08
C TYR A 132 -11.98 17.25 0.00
N ALA A 133 -12.87 16.72 -0.85
CA ALA A 133 -12.47 15.88 -1.99
C ALA A 133 -11.50 16.61 -2.94
N ARG A 134 -11.75 17.90 -3.24
CA ARG A 134 -10.84 18.74 -4.01
C ARG A 134 -9.49 18.97 -3.32
N TRP A 135 -9.47 19.12 -1.99
CA TRP A 135 -8.21 19.24 -1.25
C TRP A 135 -7.40 17.94 -1.28
N CYS A 136 -8.05 16.80 -1.02
CA CYS A 136 -7.42 15.48 -1.10
C CYS A 136 -6.85 15.22 -2.49
N SER A 137 -7.63 15.44 -3.55
CA SER A 137 -7.17 15.28 -4.94
C SER A 137 -5.94 16.13 -5.25
N THR A 138 -5.90 17.39 -4.78
CA THR A 138 -4.74 18.27 -4.96
C THR A 138 -3.50 17.75 -4.22
N LEU A 139 -3.68 17.20 -3.01
CA LEU A 139 -2.59 16.59 -2.23
C LEU A 139 -2.03 15.35 -2.93
N LEU A 140 -2.90 14.46 -3.40
CA LEU A 140 -2.52 13.22 -4.11
C LEU A 140 -1.75 13.52 -5.40
N GLU A 141 -2.26 14.44 -6.23
CA GLU A 141 -1.58 14.89 -7.45
C GLU A 141 -0.22 15.53 -7.17
N ARG A 142 -0.11 16.28 -6.07
CA ARG A 142 1.18 16.84 -5.63
C ARG A 142 2.16 15.75 -5.21
N LEU A 143 1.70 14.73 -4.49
CA LEU A 143 2.49 13.58 -4.10
C LEU A 143 2.96 12.80 -5.32
N TYR A 144 2.07 12.48 -6.26
CA TYR A 144 2.37 11.79 -7.53
C TYR A 144 3.58 12.44 -8.22
N ARG A 145 3.48 13.74 -8.52
CA ARG A 145 4.57 14.47 -9.21
C ARG A 145 5.87 14.50 -8.41
N ALA A 146 5.79 14.56 -7.08
CA ALA A 146 6.97 14.56 -6.23
C ALA A 146 7.62 13.17 -6.13
N TYR A 147 6.81 12.11 -6.13
CA TYR A 147 7.23 10.71 -6.08
C TYR A 147 8.08 10.35 -7.30
N PHE A 148 7.59 10.60 -8.51
CA PHE A 148 8.35 10.34 -9.74
C PHE A 148 9.66 11.12 -9.76
N ARG A 149 9.63 12.44 -9.52
CA ARG A 149 10.86 13.26 -9.46
C ARG A 149 11.85 12.80 -8.40
N PHE A 150 11.37 12.24 -7.28
CA PHE A 150 12.25 11.79 -6.20
C PHE A 150 13.07 10.56 -6.61
N TRP A 151 12.43 9.62 -7.31
CA TRP A 151 13.04 8.37 -7.77
C TRP A 151 13.85 8.56 -9.05
N GLU A 152 13.36 9.35 -10.00
CA GLU A 152 14.08 9.75 -11.22
C GLU A 152 15.44 10.35 -10.87
N LYS A 153 15.48 11.31 -9.94
CA LYS A 153 16.74 11.94 -9.47
C LYS A 153 17.74 10.95 -8.83
N ARG A 154 17.28 9.76 -8.47
CA ARG A 154 18.11 8.69 -7.88
C ARG A 154 18.40 7.56 -8.88
N GLY A 155 17.97 7.71 -10.14
CA GLY A 155 18.18 6.75 -11.20
C GLY A 155 17.29 5.51 -11.07
N LEU A 156 16.20 5.57 -10.31
CA LEU A 156 15.21 4.49 -10.29
C LEU A 156 14.13 4.80 -11.33
N GLU A 157 14.10 4.02 -12.39
CA GLU A 157 13.10 4.11 -13.45
C GLU A 157 11.79 3.52 -12.94
N LEU A 158 10.72 4.29 -13.10
CA LEU A 158 9.36 3.93 -12.75
C LEU A 158 8.49 4.08 -13.99
N HIS A 159 7.46 3.24 -14.12
CA HIS A 159 6.45 3.44 -15.14
C HIS A 159 5.25 4.20 -14.57
N GLU A 160 4.47 4.85 -15.43
CA GLU A 160 3.19 5.44 -15.01
C GLU A 160 2.17 4.34 -14.67
N PRO A 161 1.21 4.59 -13.75
CA PRO A 161 0.13 3.65 -13.50
C PRO A 161 -0.67 3.34 -14.76
N GLU A 162 -0.85 2.06 -15.04
CA GLU A 162 -1.67 1.57 -16.16
C GLU A 162 -3.16 1.87 -15.96
N PHE A 163 -3.61 1.95 -14.70
CA PHE A 163 -4.99 2.21 -14.31
C PHE A 163 -5.09 3.61 -13.65
N PRO A 164 -6.18 4.36 -13.87
CA PRO A 164 -6.53 5.46 -12.98
C PRO A 164 -6.58 4.96 -11.54
N LEU A 165 -6.04 5.73 -10.59
CA LEU A 165 -5.86 5.31 -9.21
C LEU A 165 -7.13 5.55 -8.38
N PRO A 166 -7.83 4.50 -7.89
CA PRO A 166 -9.09 4.67 -7.18
C PRO A 166 -8.88 5.06 -5.71
N VAL A 167 -9.64 6.04 -5.24
CA VAL A 167 -9.68 6.49 -3.85
C VAL A 167 -11.12 6.59 -3.38
N VAL A 168 -11.41 6.04 -2.19
CA VAL A 168 -12.74 6.07 -1.57
C VAL A 168 -12.66 6.86 -0.27
N ILE A 169 -13.45 7.92 -0.15
CA ILE A 169 -13.44 8.83 1.00
C ILE A 169 -14.83 8.89 1.64
N PHE A 170 -14.94 8.29 2.83
CA PHE A 170 -16.14 8.36 3.66
C PHE A 170 -16.19 9.68 4.46
N ASP A 171 -17.39 10.19 4.73
CA ASP A 171 -17.64 11.36 5.57
C ASP A 171 -17.61 11.08 7.07
N ASP A 172 -17.82 9.83 7.45
CA ASP A 172 -17.75 9.40 8.83
C ASP A 172 -17.02 8.05 9.01
N GLN A 173 -16.65 7.78 10.26
CA GLN A 173 -15.97 6.54 10.64
C GLN A 173 -16.89 5.32 10.53
N ARG A 174 -18.21 5.51 10.63
CA ARG A 174 -19.17 4.40 10.66
C ARG A 174 -19.32 3.77 9.29
N GLY A 175 -19.60 4.56 8.25
CA GLY A 175 -19.70 4.10 6.87
C GLY A 175 -18.38 3.48 6.40
N TYR A 176 -17.25 4.12 6.76
CA TYR A 176 -15.93 3.53 6.56
C TYR A 176 -15.79 2.16 7.24
N ALA A 177 -16.19 2.05 8.50
CA ALA A 177 -16.04 0.80 9.24
C ALA A 177 -16.97 -0.31 8.73
N GLU A 178 -18.17 0.05 8.27
CA GLU A 178 -19.09 -0.90 7.64
C GLU A 178 -18.54 -1.40 6.30
N PHE A 179 -18.03 -0.51 5.45
CA PHE A 179 -17.42 -0.87 4.15
C PHE A 179 -16.15 -1.71 4.31
N SER A 180 -15.29 -1.32 5.25
CA SER A 180 -13.94 -1.90 5.39
C SER A 180 -13.92 -3.20 6.18
N ARG A 181 -15.03 -3.60 6.81
CA ARG A 181 -15.10 -4.75 7.74
C ARG A 181 -14.62 -6.05 7.10
N ASP A 182 -15.02 -6.31 5.86
CA ASP A 182 -14.65 -7.53 5.14
C ASP A 182 -13.17 -7.56 4.74
N GLU A 183 -12.54 -6.39 4.63
CA GLU A 183 -11.15 -6.25 4.20
C GLU A 183 -10.18 -6.16 5.40
N LEU A 184 -10.61 -5.49 6.47
CA LEU A 184 -9.79 -5.15 7.63
C LEU A 184 -10.19 -5.88 8.92
N GLY A 185 -11.31 -6.61 8.96
CA GLY A 185 -11.74 -7.32 10.17
C GLY A 185 -11.73 -6.43 11.43
N GLU A 186 -11.09 -6.92 12.49
CA GLU A 186 -11.00 -6.21 13.78
C GLU A 186 -10.13 -4.94 13.75
N ALA A 187 -9.19 -4.82 12.79
CA ALA A 187 -8.32 -3.65 12.66
C ALA A 187 -9.04 -2.38 12.19
N THR A 188 -10.27 -2.52 11.70
CA THR A 188 -11.07 -1.44 11.11
C THR A 188 -11.21 -0.22 12.03
N SER A 189 -11.34 -0.43 13.34
CA SER A 189 -11.50 0.66 14.32
C SER A 189 -10.19 1.39 14.65
N ALA A 190 -9.03 0.78 14.33
CA ALA A 190 -7.71 1.27 14.71
C ALA A 190 -6.98 2.04 13.60
N VAL A 191 -7.56 2.13 12.39
CA VAL A 191 -6.93 2.79 11.24
C VAL A 191 -7.86 3.79 10.56
N ILE A 192 -7.31 4.96 10.21
CA ILE A 192 -8.04 6.08 9.61
C ILE A 192 -8.08 6.04 8.07
N GLY A 193 -7.30 5.13 7.50
CA GLY A 193 -7.30 4.77 6.09
C GLY A 193 -6.37 3.59 5.86
N TYR A 194 -6.45 3.02 4.65
CA TYR A 194 -5.60 1.93 4.20
C TYR A 194 -5.56 1.86 2.67
N TYR A 195 -4.46 1.37 2.13
CA TYR A 195 -4.37 0.87 0.77
C TYR A 195 -4.62 -0.64 0.72
N ASN A 196 -5.42 -1.08 -0.25
CA ASN A 196 -5.72 -2.48 -0.50
C ASN A 196 -5.13 -2.94 -1.84
N PHE A 197 -4.11 -3.79 -1.80
CA PHE A 197 -3.46 -4.33 -3.00
C PHE A 197 -4.38 -5.23 -3.85
N ARG A 198 -5.46 -5.78 -3.26
CA ARG A 198 -6.45 -6.57 -3.99
C ARG A 198 -7.29 -5.69 -4.89
N THR A 199 -7.95 -4.69 -4.33
CA THR A 199 -8.89 -3.80 -5.07
C THR A 199 -8.19 -2.61 -5.72
N ASN A 200 -6.93 -2.36 -5.38
CA ASN A 200 -6.18 -1.15 -5.69
C ASN A 200 -6.74 0.13 -5.04
N HIS A 201 -7.73 0.01 -4.16
CA HIS A 201 -8.37 1.14 -3.51
C HIS A 201 -7.48 1.69 -2.39
N MET A 202 -7.36 3.01 -2.36
CA MET A 202 -7.05 3.73 -1.13
C MET A 202 -8.37 4.14 -0.47
N VAL A 203 -8.66 3.61 0.72
CA VAL A 203 -9.91 3.85 1.44
C VAL A 203 -9.62 4.63 2.72
N MET A 204 -10.38 5.67 2.99
CA MET A 204 -10.19 6.52 4.17
C MET A 204 -11.52 7.18 4.57
N PHE A 205 -11.53 7.82 5.73
CA PHE A 205 -12.62 8.70 6.12
C PHE A 205 -12.15 10.09 6.54
N ASP A 206 -13.07 11.04 6.41
CA ASP A 206 -12.84 12.43 6.77
C ASP A 206 -12.91 12.60 8.30
N LEU A 207 -11.72 12.70 8.90
CA LEU A 207 -11.58 12.96 10.33
C LEU A 207 -12.09 14.35 10.76
N THR A 208 -12.41 15.23 9.82
CA THR A 208 -13.02 16.53 10.13
C THR A 208 -14.49 16.40 10.55
N GLY A 209 -15.14 15.28 10.22
CA GLY A 209 -16.47 14.90 10.72
C GLY A 209 -16.49 14.64 12.23
N LEU A 210 -15.38 14.14 12.82
CA LEU A 210 -15.26 13.93 14.27
C LEU A 210 -15.24 15.25 15.05
N ALA A 211 -14.69 16.32 14.46
CA ALA A 211 -14.71 17.66 15.07
C ALA A 211 -16.09 18.35 14.97
N GLN A 212 -16.99 17.86 14.09
CA GLN A 212 -18.29 18.46 13.83
C GLN A 212 -19.47 17.79 14.55
N ALA A 213 -19.24 16.73 15.32
CA ALA A 213 -20.26 16.13 16.19
C ALA A 213 -20.87 17.12 17.21
N SER A 214 -20.34 18.34 17.34
CA SER A 214 -20.89 19.38 18.20
C SER A 214 -21.88 20.36 17.53
N ARG A 215 -21.90 20.58 16.20
CA ARG A 215 -22.82 21.60 15.62
C ARG A 215 -23.26 21.33 14.17
N THR A 216 -24.53 20.98 14.04
CA THR A 216 -25.49 21.29 12.95
C THR A 216 -25.04 21.22 11.47
N ARG A 217 -25.60 20.20 10.77
CA ARG A 217 -25.97 20.12 9.34
C ARG A 217 -25.17 20.92 8.29
N ARG A 218 -24.53 20.17 7.37
CA ARG A 218 -24.28 20.51 5.94
C ARG A 218 -24.10 22.01 5.66
N ARG A 219 -23.02 22.61 6.13
CA ARG A 219 -22.57 23.92 5.63
C ARG A 219 -21.49 23.72 4.56
N ARG A 220 -21.63 24.39 3.42
CA ARG A 220 -20.69 24.39 2.29
C ARG A 220 -19.28 24.65 2.82
N PHE A 221 -18.43 23.63 2.75
CA PHE A 221 -17.01 23.75 3.10
C PHE A 221 -16.28 24.63 2.07
N SER A 222 -15.49 25.59 2.54
CA SER A 222 -14.66 26.51 1.75
C SER A 222 -13.17 26.26 1.93
N SER A 223 -12.33 26.81 1.05
CA SER A 223 -10.86 26.74 1.16
C SER A 223 -10.30 27.32 2.45
N THR A 224 -10.99 28.31 3.03
CA THR A 224 -10.63 28.91 4.33
C THR A 224 -10.88 27.93 5.48
N GLN A 225 -11.95 27.13 5.41
CA GLN A 225 -12.22 26.10 6.41
C GLN A 225 -11.23 24.95 6.32
N ILE A 226 -10.74 24.57 5.13
CA ILE A 226 -9.66 23.56 5.00
C ILE A 226 -8.39 24.04 5.71
N ARG A 227 -8.02 25.31 5.58
CA ARG A 227 -6.88 25.87 6.34
C ARG A 227 -7.12 25.83 7.84
N GLN A 228 -8.34 26.12 8.30
CA GLN A 228 -8.71 25.99 9.72
C GLN A 228 -8.67 24.54 10.19
N LEU A 229 -9.10 23.58 9.36
CA LEU A 229 -9.00 22.16 9.64
C LEU A 229 -7.55 21.70 9.74
N LEU A 230 -6.69 22.10 8.80
CA LEU A 230 -5.25 21.83 8.86
C LEU A 230 -4.59 22.45 10.10
N ALA A 231 -5.17 23.51 10.67
CA ALA A 231 -4.72 24.12 11.92
C ALA A 231 -5.23 23.41 13.18
N GLN A 232 -6.16 22.45 13.07
CA GLN A 232 -6.65 21.69 14.23
C GLN A 232 -5.59 20.72 14.78
N PRO A 233 -5.61 20.45 16.10
CA PRO A 233 -4.78 19.40 16.69
C PRO A 233 -5.07 18.03 16.05
N GLY A 234 -4.01 17.33 15.60
CA GLY A 234 -4.13 16.01 14.99
C GLY A 234 -4.14 15.99 13.46
N SER A 235 -4.37 17.13 12.78
CA SER A 235 -4.41 17.20 11.32
C SER A 235 -3.09 16.78 10.64
N GLU A 236 -1.96 16.92 11.33
CA GLU A 236 -0.67 16.37 10.89
C GLU A 236 -0.75 14.87 10.64
N ARG A 237 -1.39 14.12 11.53
CA ARG A 237 -1.51 12.66 11.44
C ARG A 237 -2.42 12.27 10.29
N ASN A 238 -3.48 13.03 10.06
CA ASN A 238 -4.43 12.78 8.97
C ASN A 238 -3.73 12.94 7.62
N VAL A 239 -3.02 14.06 7.43
CA VAL A 239 -2.25 14.28 6.20
C VAL A 239 -1.15 13.23 6.05
N ALA A 240 -0.46 12.88 7.13
CA ALA A 240 0.54 11.82 7.10
C ALA A 240 -0.06 10.50 6.62
N THR A 241 -1.20 10.06 7.17
CA THR A 241 -1.83 8.82 6.73
C THR A 241 -2.29 8.87 5.27
N ILE A 242 -2.86 9.99 4.80
CA ILE A 242 -3.21 10.12 3.38
C ILE A 242 -1.98 9.91 2.49
N VAL A 243 -0.86 10.56 2.84
CA VAL A 243 0.39 10.43 2.08
C VAL A 243 0.99 9.03 2.22
N HIS A 244 0.86 8.40 3.39
CA HIS A 244 1.32 7.03 3.65
C HIS A 244 0.61 6.03 2.74
N GLU A 245 -0.71 5.99 2.76
CA GLU A 245 -1.49 5.05 1.95
C GLU A 245 -1.34 5.33 0.45
N ALA A 246 -1.30 6.61 0.05
CA ALA A 246 -1.04 6.98 -1.33
C ALA A 246 0.38 6.59 -1.78
N THR A 247 1.36 6.56 -0.88
CA THR A 247 2.72 6.07 -1.19
C THR A 247 2.71 4.56 -1.46
N HIS A 248 1.94 3.78 -0.71
CA HIS A 248 1.73 2.36 -1.02
C HIS A 248 1.07 2.20 -2.39
N GLN A 249 -0.03 2.93 -2.65
CA GLN A 249 -0.72 2.86 -3.93
C GLN A 249 0.23 3.19 -5.09
N LEU A 250 1.03 4.25 -5.00
CA LEU A 250 2.03 4.56 -6.03
C LEU A 250 3.08 3.46 -6.16
N ALA A 251 3.63 2.96 -5.06
CA ALA A 251 4.67 1.93 -5.11
C ALA A 251 4.19 0.66 -5.84
N TYR A 252 2.96 0.22 -5.60
CA TYR A 252 2.37 -0.97 -6.21
C TYR A 252 1.86 -0.78 -7.66
N ASN A 253 1.84 0.45 -8.17
CA ASN A 253 1.33 0.76 -9.52
C ASN A 253 2.39 1.40 -10.43
N THR A 254 3.64 1.55 -9.99
CA THR A 254 4.70 2.24 -10.77
C THR A 254 5.94 1.36 -11.01
N GLY A 255 5.84 0.08 -10.68
CA GLY A 255 6.93 -0.90 -10.85
C GLY A 255 7.92 -0.91 -9.70
N LEU A 256 7.70 -0.15 -8.62
CA LEU A 256 8.54 -0.23 -7.43
C LEU A 256 8.29 -1.52 -6.63
N GLN A 257 7.02 -1.90 -6.50
CA GLN A 257 6.55 -3.10 -5.82
C GLN A 257 5.52 -3.80 -6.69
N THR A 258 5.48 -5.13 -6.62
CA THR A 258 4.49 -5.95 -7.34
C THR A 258 3.38 -6.36 -6.38
N ARG A 259 2.12 -6.12 -6.76
CA ARG A 259 0.97 -6.57 -5.95
C ARG A 259 1.01 -8.10 -5.82
N TYR A 260 0.71 -8.62 -4.64
CA TYR A 260 0.85 -10.04 -4.27
C TYR A 260 2.27 -10.62 -4.23
N ALA A 261 3.33 -9.83 -4.49
CA ALA A 261 4.69 -10.22 -4.13
C ALA A 261 5.00 -9.75 -2.69
N VAL A 262 5.63 -10.59 -1.87
CA VAL A 262 5.97 -10.19 -0.49
C VAL A 262 7.14 -9.22 -0.49
N THR A 263 6.85 -7.96 -0.15
CA THR A 263 7.86 -7.00 0.29
C THR A 263 7.99 -7.05 1.82
N PRO A 264 9.21 -7.11 2.39
CA PRO A 264 9.41 -7.06 3.83
C PRO A 264 8.77 -5.80 4.44
N PHE A 265 8.12 -5.94 5.60
CA PHE A 265 7.34 -4.85 6.19
C PHE A 265 8.22 -3.62 6.47
N TRP A 266 9.45 -3.82 6.96
CA TRP A 266 10.35 -2.70 7.23
C TRP A 266 10.60 -1.82 6.00
N LEU A 267 10.64 -2.41 4.81
CA LEU A 267 10.91 -1.70 3.56
C LEU A 267 9.66 -0.98 3.09
N ALA A 268 8.52 -1.67 3.04
CA ALA A 268 7.25 -1.08 2.62
C ALA A 268 6.83 0.07 3.54
N GLU A 269 6.83 -0.18 4.85
CA GLU A 269 6.44 0.80 5.87
C GLU A 269 7.48 1.90 6.02
N GLY A 270 8.77 1.53 6.02
CA GLY A 270 9.85 2.50 6.13
C GLY A 270 9.83 3.51 4.98
N LEU A 271 9.52 3.06 3.76
CA LEU A 271 9.31 3.93 2.60
C LEU A 271 8.09 4.83 2.78
N ALA A 272 6.91 4.28 3.12
CA ALA A 272 5.71 5.09 3.31
C ALA A 272 5.93 6.18 4.38
N ILE A 273 6.55 5.83 5.51
CA ILE A 273 6.87 6.78 6.60
C ILE A 273 7.93 7.82 6.18
N TYR A 274 8.85 7.47 5.27
CA TYR A 274 9.81 8.43 4.74
C TYR A 274 9.12 9.54 3.89
N PHE A 275 8.00 9.20 3.23
CA PHE A 275 7.24 10.11 2.38
C PHE A 275 6.17 10.89 3.15
N GLU A 276 5.60 10.32 4.22
CA GLU A 276 4.42 10.85 4.92
C GLU A 276 4.63 12.14 5.70
N SER A 277 5.88 12.56 5.94
CA SER A 277 6.17 13.65 6.88
C SER A 277 5.45 14.96 6.49
N PRO A 278 4.47 15.43 7.31
CA PRO A 278 3.61 16.54 6.93
C PRO A 278 4.34 17.90 6.95
N ASP A 279 3.74 18.90 6.31
CA ASP A 279 4.16 20.30 6.30
C ASP A 279 2.94 21.24 6.34
N LEU A 280 2.32 21.38 7.53
CA LEU A 280 1.08 22.17 7.73
C LEU A 280 1.22 23.67 7.44
N LYS A 281 2.45 24.17 7.29
CA LYS A 281 2.68 25.55 6.81
C LYS A 281 2.28 25.71 5.33
N ASN A 282 2.02 24.62 4.61
CA ASN A 282 1.58 24.64 3.21
C ASN A 282 0.08 24.37 3.12
N GLY A 283 -0.58 24.97 2.11
CA GLY A 283 -2.02 24.82 1.90
C GLY A 283 -2.51 23.38 1.66
N THR A 284 -1.64 22.47 1.22
CA THR A 284 -1.95 21.03 1.07
C THR A 284 -1.61 20.20 2.31
N GLY A 285 -1.03 20.81 3.36
CA GLY A 285 -0.55 20.10 4.54
C GLY A 285 0.71 19.26 4.33
N TRP A 286 1.25 19.21 3.11
CA TRP A 286 2.44 18.46 2.71
C TRP A 286 3.18 19.17 1.57
N ARG A 287 4.52 19.10 1.53
CA ARG A 287 5.34 19.84 0.56
C ARG A 287 6.39 19.02 -0.16
N THR A 288 7.14 18.20 0.57
CA THR A 288 8.35 17.53 0.06
C THR A 288 8.60 16.22 0.78
N ILE A 289 9.22 15.28 0.06
CA ILE A 289 9.63 13.97 0.54
C ILE A 289 10.90 14.08 1.40
N GLY A 290 11.03 13.22 2.41
CA GLY A 290 12.27 13.00 3.15
C GLY A 290 12.56 14.01 4.26
N ARG A 291 11.54 14.75 4.73
CA ARG A 291 11.62 15.49 6.00
C ARG A 291 11.79 14.50 7.17
N VAL A 292 12.32 14.99 8.28
CA VAL A 292 12.45 14.19 9.50
C VAL A 292 11.04 13.98 10.09
N ASN A 293 10.62 12.73 10.22
CA ASN A 293 9.42 12.37 10.96
C ASN A 293 9.72 12.47 12.46
N ARG A 294 9.39 13.61 13.07
CA ARG A 294 9.70 13.89 14.49
C ARG A 294 9.00 12.97 15.48
N TYR A 295 7.86 12.39 15.10
CA TYR A 295 7.19 11.40 15.94
C TYR A 295 8.00 10.12 15.99
N ARG A 296 8.34 9.56 14.82
CA ARG A 296 9.15 8.34 14.70
C ARG A 296 10.58 8.52 15.20
N LEU A 297 11.17 9.70 15.04
CA LEU A 297 12.49 9.98 15.60
C LEU A 297 12.49 9.92 17.13
N ARG A 298 11.50 10.56 17.78
CA ARG A 298 11.37 10.52 19.24
C ARG A 298 11.12 9.11 19.73
N GLU A 299 10.24 8.37 19.08
CA GLU A 299 9.94 6.97 19.40
C GLU A 299 11.19 6.08 19.25
N PHE A 300 11.94 6.23 18.15
CA PHE A 300 13.20 5.53 17.95
C PHE A 300 14.19 5.84 19.09
N GLN A 301 14.41 7.14 19.38
CA GLN A 301 15.35 7.60 20.40
C GLN A 301 14.95 7.14 21.82
N SER A 302 13.66 7.15 22.17
CA SER A 302 13.19 6.68 23.48
C SER A 302 13.36 5.17 23.65
N ASN A 303 13.28 4.41 22.56
CA ASN A 303 13.37 2.96 22.59
C ASN A 303 14.82 2.44 22.59
N LEU A 304 15.83 3.28 22.30
CA LEU A 304 17.24 2.87 22.22
C LEU A 304 17.75 2.15 23.48
N ARG A 305 17.30 2.55 24.68
CA ARG A 305 17.73 1.93 25.94
C ARG A 305 17.29 0.48 26.10
N HIS A 306 16.18 0.09 25.48
CA HIS A 306 15.58 -1.24 25.60
C HIS A 306 15.62 -2.00 24.27
N ARG A 307 16.34 -1.47 23.28
CA ARG A 307 16.42 -2.05 21.94
C ARG A 307 17.40 -3.24 21.96
N PRO A 308 16.97 -4.44 21.55
CA PRO A 308 17.85 -5.61 21.57
C PRO A 308 18.98 -5.47 20.54
N THR A 309 20.14 -6.07 20.82
CA THR A 309 21.34 -5.97 19.97
C THR A 309 21.11 -6.54 18.57
N ASN A 310 20.32 -7.62 18.45
CA ASN A 310 19.98 -8.24 17.17
C ASN A 310 18.76 -7.60 16.49
N ARG A 311 18.31 -6.40 16.91
CA ARG A 311 17.08 -5.78 16.39
C ARG A 311 17.09 -5.61 14.87
N LEU A 312 18.23 -5.24 14.27
CA LEU A 312 18.29 -5.10 12.81
C LEU A 312 17.99 -6.43 12.11
N GLU A 313 18.57 -7.54 12.57
CA GLU A 313 18.27 -8.85 11.98
C GLU A 313 16.80 -9.20 12.13
N GLN A 314 16.23 -9.04 13.33
CA GLN A 314 14.80 -9.29 13.57
C GLN A 314 13.91 -8.45 12.64
N LEU A 315 14.23 -7.17 12.46
CA LEU A 315 13.49 -6.26 11.58
C LEU A 315 13.49 -6.73 10.11
N LEU A 316 14.59 -7.34 9.65
CA LEU A 316 14.73 -7.84 8.28
C LEU A 316 14.02 -9.18 8.07
N THR A 317 13.89 -10.00 9.11
CA THR A 317 13.44 -11.40 9.00
C THR A 317 12.06 -11.68 9.57
N ASP A 318 11.55 -10.86 10.49
CA ASP A 318 10.34 -11.12 11.26
C ASP A 318 9.31 -9.98 11.15
N ASP A 319 8.37 -10.14 10.22
CA ASP A 319 7.27 -9.18 10.02
C ASP A 319 6.27 -9.18 11.21
N SER A 320 6.32 -10.16 12.13
CA SER A 320 5.42 -10.20 13.29
C SER A 320 5.68 -9.06 14.28
N LEU A 321 6.87 -8.46 14.26
CA LEU A 321 7.23 -7.28 15.06
C LEU A 321 6.28 -6.10 14.83
N PHE A 322 5.72 -5.97 13.62
CA PHE A 322 4.81 -4.88 13.25
C PHE A 322 3.36 -5.13 13.71
N ARG A 323 3.02 -6.39 14.02
CA ARG A 323 1.65 -6.82 14.35
C ARG A 323 1.35 -6.83 15.85
N SER A 324 2.38 -6.80 16.68
CA SER A 324 2.23 -6.81 18.13
C SER A 324 1.97 -5.40 18.65
N SER A 325 0.93 -5.23 19.47
CA SER A 325 0.65 -3.95 20.16
C SER A 325 1.79 -3.50 21.07
N LYS A 326 2.65 -4.42 21.52
CA LYS A 326 3.83 -4.14 22.37
C LYS A 326 5.05 -3.69 21.57
N THR A 327 5.26 -4.23 20.37
CA THR A 327 6.49 -3.98 19.59
C THR A 327 6.26 -3.15 18.33
N GLY A 328 5.02 -2.99 17.88
CA GLY A 328 4.68 -2.38 16.60
C GLY A 328 5.20 -0.95 16.47
N GLY A 329 4.93 -0.09 17.45
CA GLY A 329 5.43 1.29 17.45
C GLY A 329 6.96 1.37 17.28
N ALA A 330 7.69 0.57 18.07
CA ALA A 330 9.14 0.47 17.97
C ALA A 330 9.61 -0.07 16.60
N ALA A 331 8.93 -1.09 16.05
CA ALA A 331 9.26 -1.66 14.74
C ALA A 331 9.07 -0.65 13.60
N TYR A 332 7.99 0.14 13.62
CA TYR A 332 7.78 1.23 12.65
C TYR A 332 8.83 2.33 12.78
N ALA A 333 9.22 2.69 14.01
CA ALA A 333 10.28 3.66 14.25
C ALA A 333 11.65 3.15 13.75
N ASP A 334 11.97 1.88 14.00
CA ASP A 334 13.17 1.20 13.49
C ASP A 334 13.19 1.12 11.95
N ALA A 335 12.07 0.75 11.33
CA ALA A 335 11.90 0.70 9.87
C ALA A 335 12.13 2.05 9.19
N TRP A 336 11.53 3.10 9.76
CA TRP A 336 11.76 4.48 9.30
C TRP A 336 13.21 4.91 9.48
N ALA A 337 13.80 4.64 10.65
CA ALA A 337 15.18 5.01 10.94
C ALA A 337 16.18 4.36 9.97
N LEU A 338 16.02 3.06 9.72
CA LEU A 338 16.82 2.32 8.74
C LEU A 338 16.64 2.91 7.33
N THR A 339 15.39 3.07 6.89
CA THR A 339 15.08 3.60 5.55
C THR A 339 15.62 5.02 5.37
N TYR A 340 15.43 5.89 6.36
CA TYR A 340 15.94 7.26 6.35
C TYR A 340 17.46 7.28 6.26
N TYR A 341 18.16 6.45 7.04
CA TYR A 341 19.61 6.32 6.98
C TYR A 341 20.09 5.83 5.61
N LEU A 342 19.51 4.75 5.08
CA LEU A 342 19.93 4.14 3.82
C LEU A 342 19.71 5.10 2.64
N ILE A 343 18.57 5.78 2.56
CA ILE A 343 18.33 6.79 1.51
C ILE A 343 19.32 7.96 1.60
N ARG A 344 19.73 8.35 2.82
CA ARG A 344 20.62 9.51 3.03
C ARG A 344 22.10 9.18 2.87
N LYS A 345 22.52 7.96 3.24
CA LYS A 345 23.93 7.57 3.35
C LYS A 345 24.36 6.53 2.34
N ARG A 346 23.43 5.73 1.83
CA ARG A 346 23.68 4.64 0.88
C ARG A 346 22.67 4.68 -0.29
N PRO A 347 22.40 5.85 -0.91
CA PRO A 347 21.31 6.00 -1.88
C PRO A 347 21.42 5.07 -3.10
N LYS A 348 22.63 4.87 -3.63
CA LYS A 348 22.87 3.99 -4.79
C LYS A 348 22.58 2.53 -4.44
N ASP A 349 23.08 2.06 -3.30
CA ASP A 349 22.86 0.69 -2.83
C ASP A 349 21.38 0.46 -2.50
N PHE A 350 20.72 1.47 -1.92
CA PHE A 350 19.30 1.40 -1.63
C PHE A 350 18.45 1.30 -2.91
N VAL A 351 18.76 2.10 -3.93
CA VAL A 351 18.10 1.98 -5.25
C VAL A 351 18.36 0.61 -5.87
N ALA A 352 19.60 0.11 -5.81
CA ALA A 352 19.92 -1.21 -6.34
C ALA A 352 19.17 -2.33 -5.60
N TYR A 353 19.00 -2.20 -4.27
CA TYR A 353 18.20 -3.11 -3.46
C TYR A 353 16.71 -3.06 -3.85
N LEU A 354 16.13 -1.87 -4.05
CA LEU A 354 14.74 -1.71 -4.50
C LEU A 354 14.48 -2.38 -5.84
N ARG A 355 15.42 -2.28 -6.79
CA ARG A 355 15.31 -2.94 -8.10
C ARG A 355 15.24 -4.46 -8.05
N GLU A 356 15.57 -5.09 -6.92
CA GLU A 356 15.39 -6.54 -6.80
C GLU A 356 13.94 -6.88 -6.43
N PHE A 357 13.23 -6.02 -5.71
CA PHE A 357 11.82 -6.21 -5.39
C PHE A 357 10.93 -5.91 -6.59
N SER A 358 11.33 -4.97 -7.46
CA SER A 358 10.63 -4.71 -8.72
C SER A 358 10.65 -5.87 -9.71
N LYS A 359 11.54 -6.86 -9.50
CA LYS A 359 11.64 -8.06 -10.34
C LYS A 359 10.73 -9.20 -9.87
N LEU A 360 10.23 -9.12 -8.63
CA LEU A 360 9.39 -10.17 -8.08
C LEU A 360 8.08 -10.27 -8.85
N GLN A 361 7.70 -11.49 -9.19
CA GLN A 361 6.40 -11.78 -9.79
C GLN A 361 5.32 -11.94 -8.70
N PRO A 362 4.03 -11.77 -9.03
CA PRO A 362 2.96 -12.04 -8.08
C PRO A 362 3.08 -13.45 -7.48
N LEU A 363 2.77 -13.59 -6.19
CA LEU A 363 2.90 -14.82 -5.39
C LEU A 363 4.34 -15.25 -5.08
N GLU A 364 5.36 -14.58 -5.60
CA GLU A 364 6.74 -14.80 -5.17
C GLU A 364 7.00 -14.26 -3.77
N ASN A 365 7.67 -15.08 -2.97
CA ASN A 365 7.95 -14.79 -1.56
C ASN A 365 9.41 -15.10 -1.23
N LEU A 366 10.06 -14.18 -0.52
CA LEU A 366 11.40 -14.41 0.01
C LEU A 366 11.31 -14.93 1.44
N SER A 367 11.95 -16.08 1.70
CA SER A 367 12.17 -16.59 3.05
C SER A 367 13.04 -15.62 3.86
N ALA A 368 12.99 -15.71 5.20
CA ALA A 368 13.82 -14.91 6.09
C ALA A 368 15.32 -14.96 5.70
N GLN A 369 15.83 -16.15 5.35
CA GLN A 369 17.22 -16.31 4.93
C GLN A 369 17.49 -15.64 3.58
N GLN A 370 16.57 -15.72 2.62
CA GLN A 370 16.71 -15.03 1.33
C GLN A 370 16.73 -13.51 1.51
N ARG A 371 15.80 -12.97 2.32
CA ARG A 371 15.77 -11.53 2.67
C ARG A 371 17.09 -11.08 3.28
N LEU A 372 17.64 -11.86 4.23
CA LEU A 372 18.90 -11.55 4.90
C LEU A 372 20.09 -11.59 3.93
N ARG A 373 20.19 -12.63 3.09
CA ARG A 373 21.24 -12.73 2.07
C ARG A 373 21.19 -11.57 1.09
N GLN A 374 19.99 -11.25 0.61
CA GLN A 374 19.78 -10.14 -0.31
C GLN A 374 20.14 -8.81 0.35
N PHE A 375 19.73 -8.56 1.59
CA PHE A 375 20.10 -7.34 2.31
C PHE A 375 21.63 -7.21 2.46
N ARG A 376 22.30 -8.29 2.90
CA ARG A 376 23.77 -8.33 3.05
C ARG A 376 24.51 -8.08 1.74
N LYS A 377 23.98 -8.54 0.60
CA LYS A 377 24.53 -8.29 -0.74
C LYS A 377 24.68 -6.79 -1.03
N TYR A 378 23.77 -5.94 -0.57
CA TYR A 378 23.78 -4.50 -0.87
C TYR A 378 24.35 -3.64 0.25
N PHE A 379 24.17 -4.04 1.51
CA PHE A 379 24.52 -3.18 2.65
C PHE A 379 25.70 -3.68 3.50
N GLY A 380 26.25 -4.85 3.16
CA GLY A 380 27.38 -5.47 3.86
C GLY A 380 26.94 -6.62 4.79
N SER A 381 27.89 -7.50 5.11
CA SER A 381 27.64 -8.68 5.95
C SER A 381 27.54 -8.37 7.44
N ASP A 382 28.24 -7.33 7.92
CA ASP A 382 28.24 -6.89 9.31
C ASP A 382 27.01 -6.02 9.62
N LEU A 383 25.94 -6.69 10.05
CA LEU A 383 24.69 -6.02 10.43
C LEU A 383 24.84 -5.23 11.72
N GLU A 384 25.71 -5.63 12.63
CA GLU A 384 25.90 -4.90 13.89
C GLU A 384 26.61 -3.57 13.65
N GLU A 385 27.61 -3.54 12.78
CA GLU A 385 28.27 -2.30 12.38
C GLU A 385 27.28 -1.34 11.72
N LEU A 386 26.47 -1.85 10.79
CA LEU A 386 25.43 -1.07 10.14
C LEU A 386 24.42 -0.52 11.16
N ASP A 387 23.95 -1.35 12.08
CA ASP A 387 22.99 -0.96 13.11
C ASP A 387 23.57 0.12 14.04
N ARG A 388 24.82 -0.04 14.47
CA ARG A 388 25.55 1.00 15.24
C ARG A 388 25.67 2.30 14.44
N ALA A 389 25.90 2.22 13.12
CA ALA A 389 25.98 3.40 12.26
C ALA A 389 24.63 4.12 12.13
N VAL A 390 23.54 3.36 11.97
CA VAL A 390 22.16 3.89 12.00
C VAL A 390 21.90 4.59 13.33
N ILE A 391 22.12 3.91 14.46
CA ILE A 391 21.90 4.49 15.81
C ILE A 391 22.69 5.79 15.97
N ARG A 392 23.99 5.80 15.67
CA ARG A 392 24.82 7.01 15.78
C ARG A 392 24.31 8.17 14.94
N TYR A 393 23.86 7.89 13.71
CA TYR A 393 23.32 8.91 12.82
C TYR A 393 22.00 9.46 13.35
N MET A 394 21.07 8.58 13.71
CA MET A 394 19.72 8.95 14.15
C MET A 394 19.72 9.66 15.52
N SER A 395 20.64 9.31 16.43
CA SER A 395 20.81 10.01 17.71
C SER A 395 21.29 11.46 17.57
N ARG A 396 21.87 11.83 16.43
CA ARG A 396 22.34 13.20 16.14
C ARG A 396 21.30 14.05 15.39
N LEU A 397 20.26 13.43 14.83
CA LEU A 397 19.19 14.15 14.14
C LEU A 397 18.30 14.91 15.13
N ARG A 398 17.77 16.04 14.69
CA ARG A 398 16.88 16.93 15.46
C ARG A 398 15.56 17.17 14.72
#